data_AF-A0A321LJM6-F1
#
_entry.id   AF-A0A321LJM6-F1
#
_cell.length_a   1.000
_cell.length_b   1.000
_cell.length_c   1.000
_cell.angle_alpha   90.00
_cell.angle_beta   90.00
_cell.angle_gamma   90.00
#
_symmetry.space_group_name_H-M   'P 1'
#
loop_
_entity.id
_entity.type
_entity.pdbx_description
1 polymer ?
#
loop_
_entity_poly.entity_id
_entity_poly.type
_entity_poly.pdbx_seq_one_letter_code
_entity_poly.pdbx_strand_id
1 'polypeptide(L)'
;MVLEGLFDLWFDQESLLPGQDWRLEIEKALDMTDVVLICLSKRSVTKDGFVQREMHYTLDRSEEKPEGAIFLIPVKLEPCDIPLRLKRIHWVDLFQHNGGYHKLLRALFKRAIDLGISSEPAAFLLNDLQTSAFTPLDKTMANPHYEIDTKALEQHHYSLSAVLSKETILIVVGCWIPAELCDRPVAEMVRDEIDKRGQKYPHRRGIVVTDAEWFKNQDLQRHPAIAIGGPQANALTDEIYRKAPPKSTWNLKGLSGAFLAGPPLRVALWGTNARDTRSSAEKYLKDTEGLRDFLGMCWQ
;
A
#
# COMPACT_ATOMS: atom_id res chain seq x y z
N MET A 1 -7.26 -3.46 22.63
CA MET A 1 -8.61 -3.14 22.11
C MET A 1 -9.04 -3.95 20.88
N VAL A 2 -8.18 -4.67 20.14
CA VAL A 2 -8.62 -5.50 18.98
C VAL A 2 -8.90 -6.98 19.35
N LEU A 3 -8.44 -7.45 20.52
CA LEU A 3 -8.56 -8.86 20.92
C LEU A 3 -9.92 -9.22 21.57
N GLU A 4 -10.57 -8.28 22.26
CA GLU A 4 -11.78 -8.50 23.09
C GLU A 4 -13.04 -8.95 22.32
N GLY A 5 -12.98 -9.03 20.99
CA GLY A 5 -14.06 -9.61 20.17
C GLY A 5 -13.67 -10.86 19.38
N LEU A 6 -12.41 -11.30 19.48
CA LEU A 6 -11.85 -12.40 18.69
C LEU A 6 -11.39 -13.58 19.53
N PHE A 7 -10.98 -13.33 20.77
CA PHE A 7 -10.52 -14.35 21.72
C PHE A 7 -11.20 -14.13 23.07
N ASP A 8 -11.51 -15.23 23.76
CA ASP A 8 -11.91 -15.18 25.16
C ASP A 8 -10.65 -14.97 26.01
N LEU A 9 -10.57 -13.85 26.72
CA LEU A 9 -9.38 -13.42 27.45
C LEU A 9 -9.59 -13.59 28.95
N TRP A 10 -8.60 -14.16 29.62
CA TRP A 10 -8.57 -14.29 31.06
C TRP A 10 -7.42 -13.46 31.63
N PHE A 11 -7.73 -12.54 32.54
CA PHE A 11 -6.76 -11.72 33.27
C PHE A 11 -7.06 -11.78 34.76
N ASP A 12 -6.06 -12.02 35.59
CA ASP A 12 -6.23 -12.16 37.05
C ASP A 12 -6.89 -10.93 37.69
N GLN A 13 -6.56 -9.72 37.22
CA GLN A 13 -7.13 -8.47 37.71
C GLN A 13 -8.61 -8.27 37.37
N GLU A 14 -9.13 -8.94 36.34
CA GLU A 14 -10.49 -8.76 35.83
C GLU A 14 -11.39 -9.96 36.11
N SER A 15 -10.82 -11.17 36.05
CA SER A 15 -11.55 -12.44 36.14
C SER A 15 -11.67 -12.98 37.56
N LEU A 16 -10.83 -12.55 38.51
CA LEU A 16 -10.93 -12.98 39.92
C LEU A 16 -11.93 -12.12 40.69
N LEU A 17 -12.90 -12.77 41.35
CA LEU A 17 -13.85 -12.14 42.25
C LEU A 17 -13.30 -12.06 43.69
N PRO A 18 -13.65 -11.01 44.46
CA PRO A 18 -13.28 -10.91 45.88
C PRO A 18 -13.72 -12.14 46.68
N GLY A 19 -12.79 -12.74 47.42
CA GLY A 19 -13.04 -13.91 48.28
C GLY A 19 -12.71 -15.26 47.65
N GLN A 20 -12.34 -15.31 46.36
CA GLN A 20 -11.84 -16.54 45.74
C GLN A 20 -10.41 -16.87 46.16
N ASP A 21 -10.08 -18.16 46.23
CA ASP A 21 -8.68 -18.59 46.30
C ASP A 21 -8.04 -18.37 44.91
N TRP A 22 -7.36 -17.24 44.78
CA TRP A 22 -6.64 -16.84 43.58
C TRP A 22 -5.74 -17.93 43.00
N ARG A 23 -5.15 -18.81 43.83
CA ARG A 23 -4.27 -19.89 43.34
C ARG A 23 -5.07 -20.95 42.60
N LEU A 24 -6.14 -21.39 43.22
CA LEU A 24 -7.01 -22.42 42.66
C LEU A 24 -7.65 -21.95 41.35
N GLU A 25 -8.08 -20.69 41.30
CA GLU A 25 -8.73 -20.13 40.10
C GLU A 25 -7.73 -19.91 38.95
N ILE A 26 -6.48 -19.53 39.23
CA ILE A 26 -5.43 -19.45 38.21
C ILE A 26 -5.08 -20.83 37.64
N GLU A 27 -4.95 -21.85 38.50
CA GLU A 27 -4.71 -23.23 38.05
C GLU A 27 -5.85 -23.73 37.17
N LYS A 28 -7.12 -23.51 37.58
CA LYS A 28 -8.30 -23.82 36.75
C LYS A 28 -8.31 -23.06 35.43
N ALA A 29 -7.95 -21.77 35.42
CA ALA A 29 -7.90 -20.98 34.21
C ALA A 29 -6.85 -21.54 33.24
N LEU A 30 -5.65 -21.85 33.73
CA LEU A 30 -4.59 -22.50 32.96
C LEU A 30 -5.02 -23.88 32.45
N ASP A 31 -5.86 -24.59 33.20
CA ASP A 31 -6.43 -25.89 32.84
C ASP A 31 -7.36 -25.82 31.63
N MET A 32 -8.20 -24.79 31.59
CA MET A 32 -9.23 -24.59 30.55
C MET A 32 -8.75 -23.79 29.33
N THR A 33 -7.57 -23.16 29.41
CA THR A 33 -7.06 -22.26 28.37
C THR A 33 -6.40 -23.01 27.21
N ASP A 34 -6.60 -22.52 25.98
CA ASP A 34 -6.01 -23.06 24.75
C ASP A 34 -4.60 -22.54 24.45
N VAL A 35 -4.30 -21.30 24.82
CA VAL A 35 -3.00 -20.62 24.68
C VAL A 35 -2.72 -19.73 25.87
N VAL A 36 -1.50 -19.83 26.41
CA VAL A 36 -1.00 -18.95 27.48
C VAL A 36 0.06 -18.00 26.92
N LEU A 37 -0.12 -16.71 27.18
CA LEU A 37 0.88 -15.67 26.88
C LEU A 37 1.70 -15.37 28.13
N ILE A 38 3.01 -15.60 28.09
CA ILE A 38 3.91 -15.18 29.18
C ILE A 38 4.50 -13.82 28.82
N CYS A 39 4.02 -12.78 29.49
CA CYS A 39 4.53 -11.42 29.34
C CYS A 39 5.84 -11.19 30.10
N LEU A 40 6.93 -11.01 29.36
CA LEU A 40 8.28 -10.80 29.84
C LEU A 40 8.65 -9.32 29.84
N SER A 41 9.15 -8.86 30.99
CA SER A 41 9.71 -7.55 31.26
C SER A 41 10.96 -7.72 32.12
N LYS A 42 11.82 -6.71 32.22
CA LYS A 42 12.98 -6.73 33.12
C LYS A 42 12.57 -7.07 34.55
N ARG A 43 11.42 -6.53 34.99
CA ARG A 43 10.88 -6.78 36.33
C ARG A 43 10.34 -8.20 36.49
N SER A 44 9.66 -8.77 35.50
CA SER A 44 9.08 -10.11 35.64
C SER A 44 10.12 -11.23 35.54
N VAL A 45 11.20 -11.02 34.79
CA VAL A 45 12.28 -12.00 34.63
C VAL A 45 13.12 -12.16 35.90
N THR A 46 13.30 -11.09 36.68
CA THR A 46 14.12 -11.10 37.92
C THR A 46 13.29 -11.23 39.20
N LYS A 47 11.96 -11.34 39.10
CA LYS A 47 11.09 -11.41 40.27
C LYS A 47 11.02 -12.83 40.80
N ASP A 48 11.44 -13.01 42.04
CA ASP A 48 11.23 -14.26 42.78
C ASP A 48 9.78 -14.41 43.25
N GLY A 49 9.35 -15.66 43.46
CA GLY A 49 8.04 -15.98 44.02
C GLY A 49 7.01 -16.41 42.98
N PHE A 50 5.78 -15.93 43.13
CA PHE A 50 4.58 -16.46 42.46
C PHE A 50 4.70 -16.55 40.93
N VAL A 51 5.30 -15.54 40.29
CA VAL A 51 5.49 -15.47 38.83
C VAL A 51 6.33 -16.66 38.31
N GLN A 52 7.37 -17.07 39.04
CA GLN A 52 8.20 -18.23 38.65
C GLN A 52 7.44 -19.54 38.80
N ARG A 53 6.54 -19.63 39.79
CA ARG A 53 5.71 -20.82 40.01
C ARG A 53 4.66 -20.99 38.92
N GLU A 54 3.97 -19.92 38.53
CA GLU A 54 3.05 -19.94 37.39
C GLU A 54 3.78 -20.33 36.11
N MET A 55 4.94 -19.70 35.83
CA MET A 55 5.77 -20.07 34.68
C MET A 55 6.14 -21.56 34.69
N HIS A 56 6.45 -22.12 35.87
CA HIS A 56 6.74 -23.56 36.00
C HIS A 56 5.52 -24.42 35.68
N TYR A 57 4.36 -24.12 36.29
CA TYR A 57 3.14 -24.88 36.06
C TYR A 57 2.70 -24.81 34.59
N THR A 58 2.78 -23.65 33.97
CA THR A 58 2.47 -23.49 32.54
C THR A 58 3.48 -24.24 31.66
N LEU A 59 4.76 -24.26 32.01
CA LEU A 59 5.79 -25.00 31.29
C LEU A 59 5.53 -26.52 31.33
N ASP A 60 5.20 -27.03 32.51
CA ASP A 60 4.93 -28.46 32.68
C ASP A 60 3.67 -28.86 31.89
N ARG A 61 2.60 -28.05 31.93
CA ARG A 61 1.42 -28.23 31.08
C ARG A 61 1.73 -28.16 29.58
N SER A 62 2.71 -27.35 29.19
CA SER A 62 3.15 -27.27 27.79
C SER A 62 3.84 -28.55 27.32
N GLU A 63 4.48 -29.29 28.23
CA GLU A 63 5.14 -30.56 27.93
C GLU A 63 4.13 -31.72 27.77
N GLU A 64 2.93 -31.58 28.33
CA GLU A 64 1.82 -32.53 28.17
C GLU A 64 1.07 -32.36 26.84
N LYS A 65 1.31 -31.28 26.09
CA LYS A 65 0.64 -31.03 24.81
C LYS A 65 1.29 -31.81 23.66
N PRO A 66 0.55 -32.08 22.57
CA PRO A 66 1.12 -32.73 21.39
C PRO A 66 2.36 -32.00 20.88
N GLU A 67 3.30 -32.76 20.32
CA GLU A 67 4.53 -32.20 19.75
C GLU A 67 4.20 -31.13 18.69
N GLY A 68 4.86 -29.96 18.81
CA GLY A 68 4.65 -28.83 17.91
C GLY A 68 3.41 -27.97 18.18
N ALA A 69 2.59 -28.30 19.18
CA ALA A 69 1.42 -27.50 19.53
C ALA A 69 1.80 -26.12 20.10
N ILE A 70 1.18 -25.06 19.57
CA ILE A 70 1.33 -23.69 20.10
C ILE A 70 0.43 -23.55 21.34
N PHE A 71 0.97 -23.87 22.52
CA PHE A 71 0.27 -23.67 23.79
C PHE A 71 0.86 -22.50 24.59
N LEU A 72 2.19 -22.31 24.53
CA LEU A 72 2.89 -21.30 25.30
C LEU A 72 3.61 -20.33 24.39
N ILE A 73 3.30 -19.03 24.50
CA ILE A 73 3.95 -17.97 23.71
C ILE A 73 4.63 -16.98 24.64
N PRO A 74 5.97 -16.94 24.69
CA PRO A 74 6.69 -15.88 25.39
C PRO A 74 6.58 -14.55 24.63
N VAL A 75 6.20 -13.49 25.33
CA VAL A 75 5.91 -12.17 24.77
C VAL A 75 6.79 -11.14 25.48
N LYS A 76 7.75 -10.55 24.79
CA LYS A 76 8.56 -9.47 25.36
C LYS A 76 7.85 -8.13 25.21
N LEU A 77 7.60 -7.47 26.34
CA LEU A 77 7.03 -6.12 26.42
C LEU A 77 8.09 -5.02 26.46
N GLU A 78 9.36 -5.39 26.65
CA GLU A 78 10.53 -4.50 26.59
C GLU A 78 11.81 -5.34 26.35
N PRO A 79 12.96 -4.70 26.04
CA PRO A 79 14.24 -5.40 25.98
C PRO A 79 14.60 -6.06 27.32
N CYS A 80 14.54 -7.39 27.38
CA CYS A 80 14.92 -8.22 28.52
C CYS A 80 15.46 -9.58 28.07
N ASP A 81 16.15 -10.27 28.99
CA ASP A 81 16.67 -11.62 28.77
C ASP A 81 15.58 -12.68 28.88
N ILE A 82 15.63 -13.69 28.02
CA ILE A 82 14.71 -14.83 28.08
C ILE A 82 15.21 -15.84 29.12
N PRO A 83 14.37 -16.22 30.11
CA PRO A 83 14.68 -17.29 31.06
C PRO A 83 15.08 -18.59 30.36
N LEU A 84 16.06 -19.32 30.92
CA LEU A 84 16.65 -20.51 30.28
C LEU A 84 15.60 -21.53 29.82
N ARG A 85 14.58 -21.80 30.64
CA ARG A 85 13.51 -22.76 30.32
C ARG A 85 12.65 -22.34 29.13
N LEU A 86 12.52 -21.04 28.88
CA LEU A 86 11.76 -20.49 27.75
C LEU A 86 12.60 -20.35 26.48
N LYS A 87 13.94 -20.45 26.54
CA LYS A 87 14.81 -20.28 25.35
C LYS A 87 14.54 -21.28 24.23
N ARG A 88 13.99 -22.45 24.56
CA ARG A 88 13.59 -23.47 23.57
C ARG A 88 12.32 -23.09 22.80
N ILE A 89 11.54 -22.14 23.31
CA ILE A 89 10.27 -21.70 22.74
C ILE A 89 10.51 -20.37 22.03
N HIS A 90 10.11 -20.27 20.77
CA HIS A 90 10.24 -19.03 20.02
C HIS A 90 9.34 -17.95 20.65
N TRP A 91 9.88 -16.74 20.84
CA TRP A 91 9.15 -15.62 21.44
C TRP A 91 8.75 -14.57 20.41
N VAL A 92 7.97 -13.59 20.85
CA VAL A 92 7.63 -12.40 20.07
C VAL A 92 8.05 -11.14 20.81
N ASP A 93 8.66 -10.19 20.09
CA ASP A 93 8.96 -8.86 20.61
C ASP A 93 7.78 -7.92 20.25
N LEU A 94 6.99 -7.48 21.25
CA LEU A 94 5.88 -6.54 21.02
C LEU A 94 6.29 -5.07 21.21
N PHE A 95 7.45 -4.81 21.81
CA PHE A 95 7.98 -3.46 21.99
C PHE A 95 8.64 -2.88 20.72
N GLN A 96 8.78 -3.69 19.67
CA GLN A 96 9.34 -3.27 18.39
C GLN A 96 8.23 -3.05 17.37
N HIS A 97 8.29 -1.97 16.59
CA HIS A 97 7.39 -1.71 15.46
C HIS A 97 7.80 -2.51 14.21
N ASN A 98 8.03 -3.82 14.36
CA ASN A 98 8.49 -4.72 13.29
C ASN A 98 7.49 -5.86 12.98
N GLY A 99 6.21 -5.63 13.26
CA GLY A 99 5.15 -6.61 13.02
C GLY A 99 5.07 -7.73 14.06
N GLY A 100 5.66 -7.58 15.25
CA GLY A 100 5.52 -8.54 16.36
C GLY A 100 4.06 -8.86 16.68
N TYR A 101 3.19 -7.84 16.74
CA TYR A 101 1.75 -8.02 16.94
C TYR A 101 1.10 -8.94 15.90
N HIS A 102 1.46 -8.78 14.61
CA HIS A 102 0.97 -9.65 13.53
C HIS A 102 1.46 -11.09 13.68
N LYS A 103 2.71 -11.29 14.08
CA LYS A 103 3.26 -12.64 14.36
C LYS A 103 2.50 -13.32 15.51
N LEU A 104 2.19 -12.58 16.58
CA LEU A 104 1.40 -13.09 17.70
C LEU A 104 0.01 -13.53 17.24
N LEU A 105 -0.72 -12.65 16.51
CA LEU A 105 -2.04 -13.00 15.99
C LEU A 105 -2.01 -14.22 15.08
N ARG A 106 -1.00 -14.35 14.21
CA ARG A 106 -0.83 -15.53 13.35
C ARG A 106 -0.64 -16.82 14.16
N ALA A 107 0.12 -16.77 15.25
CA ALA A 107 0.31 -17.92 16.14
C ALA A 107 -1.00 -18.33 16.83
N LEU A 108 -1.76 -17.35 17.34
CA LEU A 108 -3.07 -17.59 17.98
C LEU A 108 -4.08 -18.20 17.01
N PHE A 109 -4.23 -17.65 15.81
CA PHE A 109 -5.15 -18.21 14.82
C PHE A 109 -4.72 -19.58 14.29
N LYS A 110 -3.41 -19.82 14.14
CA LYS A 110 -2.91 -21.16 13.79
C LYS A 110 -3.33 -22.19 14.84
N ARG A 111 -3.23 -21.84 16.13
CA ARG A 111 -3.68 -22.72 17.21
C ARG A 111 -5.19 -22.95 17.18
N ALA A 112 -6.00 -21.91 16.96
CA ALA A 112 -7.45 -22.05 16.84
C ALA A 112 -7.84 -23.01 15.69
N ILE A 113 -7.18 -22.91 14.54
CA ILE A 113 -7.37 -23.82 13.40
C ILE A 113 -7.00 -25.27 13.79
N ASP A 114 -5.87 -25.48 14.47
CA ASP A 114 -5.43 -26.81 14.89
C ASP A 114 -6.39 -27.47 15.90
N LEU A 115 -7.11 -26.65 16.69
CA LEU A 115 -8.13 -27.10 17.62
C LEU A 115 -9.51 -27.31 16.96
N GLY A 116 -9.65 -27.01 15.66
CA GLY A 116 -10.94 -27.06 14.96
C GLY A 116 -11.91 -25.95 15.35
N ILE A 117 -11.43 -24.91 16.04
CA ILE A 117 -12.20 -23.73 16.44
C ILE A 117 -12.22 -22.77 15.24
N SER A 118 -12.95 -23.12 14.18
CA SER A 118 -13.08 -22.24 13.01
C SER A 118 -14.20 -21.23 13.20
N SER A 119 -13.88 -19.95 13.16
CA SER A 119 -14.82 -18.89 12.79
C SER A 119 -14.38 -18.32 11.43
N GLU A 120 -15.33 -18.09 10.50
CA GLU A 120 -15.03 -17.41 9.21
C GLU A 120 -14.21 -16.10 9.35
N PRO A 121 -14.36 -15.29 10.41
CA PRO A 121 -13.53 -14.10 10.65
C PRO A 121 -12.02 -14.39 10.80
N ALA A 122 -11.63 -15.53 11.39
CA ALA A 122 -10.23 -15.83 11.67
C ALA A 122 -9.39 -16.07 10.41
N ALA A 123 -9.97 -16.74 9.41
CA ALA A 123 -9.31 -16.99 8.12
C ALA A 123 -9.17 -15.69 7.30
N PHE A 124 -10.20 -14.83 7.34
CA PHE A 124 -10.17 -13.50 6.70
C PHE A 124 -9.11 -12.60 7.35
N LEU A 125 -9.07 -12.53 8.68
CA LEU A 125 -8.08 -11.74 9.43
C LEU A 125 -6.65 -12.26 9.23
N LEU A 126 -6.45 -13.58 9.13
CA LEU A 126 -5.12 -14.14 8.81
C LEU A 126 -4.61 -13.69 7.43
N ASN A 127 -5.48 -13.64 6.42
CA ASN A 127 -5.14 -13.09 5.11
C ASN A 127 -4.84 -11.58 5.20
N ASP A 128 -5.68 -10.84 5.93
CA ASP A 128 -5.53 -9.38 6.06
C ASP A 128 -4.25 -8.98 6.85
N LEU A 129 -3.86 -9.78 7.85
CA LEU A 129 -2.63 -9.59 8.61
C LEU A 129 -1.37 -9.94 7.78
N GLN A 130 -1.47 -10.84 6.80
CA GLN A 130 -0.40 -11.10 5.83
C GLN A 130 -0.23 -9.93 4.85
N THR A 131 -1.30 -9.17 4.59
CA THR A 131 -1.31 -7.99 3.71
C THR A 131 -1.18 -6.65 4.44
N SER A 132 -1.00 -6.65 5.77
CA SER A 132 -0.97 -5.44 6.61
C SER A 132 0.26 -4.53 6.48
N ALA A 133 1.21 -4.84 5.61
CA ALA A 133 2.08 -3.80 5.09
C ALA A 133 1.23 -3.00 4.10
N PHE A 134 0.91 -1.73 4.41
CA PHE A 134 0.40 -0.81 3.40
C PHE A 134 1.16 -1.06 2.11
N THR A 135 0.43 -1.29 1.01
CA THR A 135 1.04 -1.48 -0.30
C THR A 135 2.07 -0.37 -0.50
N PRO A 136 3.37 -0.71 -0.67
CA PRO A 136 4.39 0.31 -0.87
C PRO A 136 3.95 1.28 -1.96
N LEU A 137 4.18 2.58 -1.77
CA LEU A 137 3.59 3.60 -2.65
C LEU A 137 4.09 3.48 -4.10
N ASP A 138 5.29 2.94 -4.31
CA ASP A 138 5.84 2.56 -5.63
C ASP A 138 5.10 1.39 -6.31
N LYS A 139 4.31 0.63 -5.54
CA LYS A 139 3.41 -0.43 -6.04
C LYS A 139 1.98 0.06 -6.25
N THR A 140 1.67 1.31 -5.91
CA THR A 140 0.36 1.91 -6.18
C THR A 140 0.32 2.55 -7.57
N MET A 141 -0.89 2.78 -8.08
CA MET A 141 -1.10 3.46 -9.36
C MET A 141 -0.83 4.98 -9.29
N ALA A 142 -0.58 5.56 -8.11
CA ALA A 142 -0.44 7.01 -7.99
C ALA A 142 0.93 7.51 -8.47
N ASN A 143 2.02 6.88 -8.04
CA ASN A 143 3.37 7.15 -8.53
C ASN A 143 4.25 5.88 -8.46
N PRO A 144 4.48 5.17 -9.58
CA PRO A 144 5.31 3.97 -9.59
C PRO A 144 6.80 4.24 -9.31
N HIS A 145 7.21 5.51 -9.23
CA HIS A 145 8.58 5.94 -8.90
C HIS A 145 8.65 6.70 -7.56
N TYR A 146 7.66 6.52 -6.67
CA TYR A 146 7.52 7.31 -5.44
C TYR A 146 8.82 7.49 -4.63
N GLU A 147 9.52 6.39 -4.34
CA GLU A 147 10.75 6.38 -3.56
C GLU A 147 11.90 7.13 -4.27
N ILE A 148 12.02 6.94 -5.58
CA ILE A 148 13.07 7.56 -6.40
C ILE A 148 12.82 9.06 -6.51
N ASP A 149 11.58 9.45 -6.81
CA ASP A 149 11.18 10.85 -6.99
C ASP A 149 11.32 11.63 -5.69
N THR A 150 10.86 11.07 -4.56
CA THR A 150 10.97 11.73 -3.25
C THR A 150 12.42 12.00 -2.90
N LYS A 151 13.28 10.98 -3.04
CA LYS A 151 14.71 11.13 -2.78
C LYS A 151 15.38 12.14 -3.70
N ALA A 152 15.07 12.11 -5.00
CA ALA A 152 15.64 13.04 -5.97
C ALA A 152 15.24 14.48 -5.67
N LEU A 153 13.95 14.72 -5.37
CA LEU A 153 13.44 16.05 -5.05
C LEU A 153 14.02 16.58 -3.73
N GLU A 154 14.09 15.77 -2.67
CA GLU A 154 14.70 16.17 -1.39
C GLU A 154 16.17 16.58 -1.56
N GLN A 155 16.95 15.78 -2.29
CA GLN A 155 18.36 16.07 -2.55
C GLN A 155 18.59 17.35 -3.37
N HIS A 156 17.61 17.73 -4.20
CA HIS A 156 17.70 18.87 -5.10
C HIS A 156 16.75 20.01 -4.70
N HIS A 157 16.36 20.10 -3.42
CA HIS A 157 15.52 21.17 -2.88
C HIS A 157 14.23 21.41 -3.69
N TYR A 158 13.57 20.32 -4.09
CA TYR A 158 12.35 20.29 -4.89
C TYR A 158 12.48 20.95 -6.28
N SER A 159 13.69 20.98 -6.84
CA SER A 159 13.90 21.41 -8.23
C SER A 159 13.32 20.41 -9.22
N LEU A 160 12.47 20.88 -10.15
CA LEU A 160 11.84 20.04 -11.16
C LEU A 160 12.85 19.35 -12.09
N SER A 161 14.01 19.96 -12.30
CA SER A 161 15.11 19.36 -13.10
C SER A 161 15.64 18.04 -12.52
N ALA A 162 15.33 17.71 -11.27
CA ALA A 162 15.69 16.43 -10.65
C ALA A 162 14.86 15.25 -11.17
N VAL A 163 13.65 15.51 -11.67
CA VAL A 163 12.70 14.48 -12.13
C VAL A 163 12.29 14.64 -13.59
N LEU A 164 12.43 15.84 -14.16
CA LEU A 164 12.12 16.15 -15.55
C LEU A 164 13.36 16.11 -16.44
N SER A 165 13.18 15.61 -17.66
CA SER A 165 14.14 15.75 -18.76
C SER A 165 13.40 16.03 -20.07
N LYS A 166 14.13 16.37 -21.13
CA LYS A 166 13.58 16.51 -22.49
C LYS A 166 12.82 15.28 -23.00
N GLU A 167 13.10 14.10 -22.44
CA GLU A 167 12.46 12.83 -22.81
C GLU A 167 11.22 12.51 -21.97
N THR A 168 10.92 13.31 -20.95
CA THR A 168 9.76 13.14 -20.08
C THR A 168 8.50 13.63 -20.76
N ILE A 169 7.45 12.82 -20.73
CA ILE A 169 6.13 13.15 -21.30
C ILE A 169 5.22 13.62 -20.16
N LEU A 170 4.68 14.83 -20.26
CA LEU A 170 3.72 15.34 -19.29
C LEU A 170 2.29 14.95 -19.68
N ILE A 171 1.53 14.37 -18.75
CA ILE A 171 0.15 13.98 -18.97
C ILE A 171 -0.74 14.94 -18.19
N VAL A 172 -1.49 15.76 -18.89
CA VAL A 172 -2.17 16.92 -18.31
C VAL A 172 -3.66 16.62 -18.18
N VAL A 173 -4.21 16.78 -16.98
CA VAL A 173 -5.64 16.61 -16.67
C VAL A 173 -6.23 17.88 -16.05
N GLY A 174 -7.56 18.02 -16.06
CA GLY A 174 -8.23 19.10 -15.33
C GLY A 174 -8.09 18.97 -13.81
N CYS A 175 -8.28 20.07 -13.08
CA CYS A 175 -8.14 20.12 -11.60
C CYS A 175 -9.46 20.11 -10.80
N TRP A 176 -10.55 19.70 -11.42
CA TRP A 176 -11.90 19.62 -10.83
C TRP A 176 -12.32 18.18 -10.53
N ILE A 177 -13.24 18.00 -9.58
CA ILE A 177 -13.62 16.68 -9.04
C ILE A 177 -13.92 15.63 -10.14
N PRO A 178 -14.68 15.93 -11.21
CA PRO A 178 -14.90 14.95 -12.26
C PRO A 178 -13.62 14.50 -12.97
N ALA A 179 -12.66 15.40 -13.24
CA ALA A 179 -11.39 15.01 -13.84
C ALA A 179 -10.54 14.18 -12.87
N GLU A 180 -10.53 14.53 -11.59
CA GLU A 180 -9.82 13.77 -10.55
C GLU A 180 -10.35 12.34 -10.42
N LEU A 181 -11.67 12.14 -10.54
CA LEU A 181 -12.29 10.81 -10.41
C LEU A 181 -12.29 10.01 -11.72
N CYS A 182 -12.34 10.67 -12.88
CA CYS A 182 -12.53 9.99 -14.17
C CYS A 182 -11.31 10.06 -15.09
N ASP A 183 -10.74 11.26 -15.27
CA ASP A 183 -9.66 11.48 -16.25
C ASP A 183 -8.28 11.16 -15.66
N ARG A 184 -8.05 11.39 -14.36
CA ARG A 184 -6.78 11.06 -13.69
C ARG A 184 -6.48 9.55 -13.73
N PRO A 185 -7.41 8.63 -13.44
CA PRO A 185 -7.14 7.19 -13.62
C PRO A 185 -6.78 6.82 -15.06
N VAL A 186 -7.35 7.51 -16.06
CA VAL A 186 -7.00 7.32 -17.47
C VAL A 186 -5.59 7.87 -17.75
N ALA A 187 -5.23 9.02 -17.19
CA ALA A 187 -3.88 9.58 -17.29
C ALA A 187 -2.82 8.68 -16.64
N GLU A 188 -3.12 8.06 -15.50
CA GLU A 188 -2.26 7.07 -14.83
C GLU A 188 -2.07 5.81 -15.69
N MET A 189 -3.14 5.31 -16.32
CA MET A 189 -3.04 4.22 -17.31
C MET A 189 -2.13 4.59 -18.50
N VAL A 190 -2.24 5.81 -19.02
CA VAL A 190 -1.37 6.30 -20.10
C VAL A 190 0.08 6.42 -19.62
N ARG A 191 0.31 6.92 -18.41
CA ARG A 191 1.64 6.98 -17.76
C ARG A 191 2.28 5.61 -17.72
N ASP A 192 1.56 4.61 -17.23
CA ASP A 192 2.12 3.27 -17.04
C ASP A 192 2.52 2.62 -18.36
N GLU A 193 1.76 2.86 -19.42
CA GLU A 193 2.12 2.39 -20.76
C GLU A 193 3.34 3.14 -21.34
N ILE A 194 3.49 4.44 -21.05
CA ILE A 194 4.70 5.20 -21.41
C ILE A 194 5.91 4.66 -20.65
N ASP A 195 5.81 4.50 -19.33
CA ASP A 195 6.86 3.99 -18.46
C ASP A 195 7.29 2.59 -18.89
N LYS A 196 6.34 1.72 -19.20
CA LYS A 196 6.59 0.37 -19.71
C LYS A 196 7.41 0.38 -21.00
N ARG A 197 7.12 1.30 -21.92
CA ARG A 197 7.89 1.45 -23.18
C ARG A 197 9.25 2.11 -22.95
N GLY A 198 9.38 2.91 -21.90
CA GLY A 198 10.57 3.65 -21.54
C GLY A 198 11.56 2.92 -20.64
N GLN A 199 11.20 1.77 -20.04
CA GLN A 199 11.94 1.02 -18.99
C GLN A 199 13.47 0.96 -19.09
N LYS A 200 14.06 1.04 -20.29
CA LYS A 200 15.52 1.07 -20.48
C LYS A 200 16.17 2.41 -20.11
N TYR A 201 15.40 3.49 -19.99
CA TYR A 201 15.86 4.86 -19.85
C TYR A 201 15.08 5.57 -18.72
N PRO A 202 15.73 5.95 -17.61
CA PRO A 202 15.04 6.43 -16.40
C PRO A 202 14.11 7.64 -16.60
N HIS A 203 14.42 8.51 -17.57
CA HIS A 203 13.63 9.72 -17.81
C HIS A 203 12.64 9.62 -18.98
N ARG A 204 12.61 8.48 -19.68
CA ARG A 204 11.57 8.16 -20.68
C ARG A 204 10.33 7.66 -19.95
N ARG A 205 9.62 8.57 -19.30
CA ARG A 205 8.49 8.27 -18.43
C ARG A 205 7.37 9.30 -18.57
N GLY A 206 6.20 8.94 -18.09
CA GLY A 206 5.07 9.84 -17.90
C GLY A 206 5.10 10.50 -16.52
N ILE A 207 4.66 11.76 -16.43
CA ILE A 207 4.30 12.42 -15.16
C ILE A 207 2.94 13.09 -15.32
N VAL A 208 2.00 12.76 -14.44
CA VAL A 208 0.65 13.33 -14.46
C VAL A 208 0.65 14.66 -13.71
N VAL A 209 0.18 15.72 -14.36
CA VAL A 209 0.05 17.07 -13.79
C VAL A 209 -1.33 17.65 -14.09
N THR A 210 -1.72 18.70 -13.37
CA THR A 210 -2.95 19.43 -13.68
C THR A 210 -2.69 20.50 -14.75
N ASP A 211 -3.73 20.85 -15.49
CA ASP A 211 -3.71 21.99 -16.42
C ASP A 211 -3.43 23.31 -15.69
N ALA A 212 -3.91 23.47 -14.46
CA ALA A 212 -3.56 24.58 -13.59
C ALA A 212 -2.04 24.73 -13.37
N GLU A 213 -1.34 23.64 -13.03
CA GLU A 213 0.12 23.66 -12.85
C GLU A 213 0.85 23.85 -14.20
N TRP A 214 0.36 23.20 -15.25
CA TRP A 214 0.88 23.36 -16.62
C TRP A 214 0.91 24.84 -17.07
N PHE A 215 -0.17 25.58 -16.84
CA PHE A 215 -0.24 26.99 -17.24
C PHE A 215 0.47 27.93 -16.27
N LYS A 216 0.59 27.55 -14.99
CA LYS A 216 1.35 28.30 -13.99
C LYS A 216 2.86 28.22 -14.23
N ASN A 217 3.35 27.09 -14.75
CA ASN A 217 4.77 26.80 -14.87
C ASN A 217 5.22 26.65 -16.32
N GLN A 218 5.89 27.69 -16.84
CA GLN A 218 6.35 27.72 -18.24
C GLN A 218 7.42 26.67 -18.56
N ASP A 219 8.17 26.18 -17.57
CA ASP A 219 9.17 25.14 -17.82
C ASP A 219 8.52 23.79 -18.18
N LEU A 220 7.33 23.51 -17.66
CA LEU A 220 6.54 22.34 -18.05
C LEU A 220 6.17 22.38 -19.53
N GLN A 221 5.84 23.57 -20.04
CA GLN A 221 5.40 23.75 -21.42
C GLN A 221 6.48 23.50 -22.49
N ARG A 222 7.74 23.34 -22.06
CA ARG A 222 8.87 22.93 -22.90
C ARG A 222 8.92 21.42 -23.16
N HIS A 223 8.09 20.64 -22.48
CA HIS A 223 8.04 19.19 -22.60
C HIS A 223 6.91 18.73 -23.52
N PRO A 224 7.08 17.58 -24.20
CA PRO A 224 5.97 16.93 -24.91
C PRO A 224 4.84 16.57 -23.96
N ALA A 225 3.60 16.67 -24.44
CA ALA A 225 2.43 16.50 -23.57
C ALA A 225 1.27 15.73 -24.20
N ILE A 226 0.55 14.99 -23.35
CA ILE A 226 -0.70 14.31 -23.65
C ILE A 226 -1.78 14.89 -22.74
N ALA A 227 -2.75 15.61 -23.28
CA ALA A 227 -3.90 16.10 -22.52
C ALA A 227 -5.04 15.06 -22.52
N ILE A 228 -5.58 14.76 -21.33
CA ILE A 228 -6.71 13.85 -21.16
C ILE A 228 -7.91 14.63 -20.61
N GLY A 229 -9.07 14.45 -21.24
CA GLY A 229 -10.30 15.16 -20.90
C GLY A 229 -10.66 16.21 -21.96
N GLY A 230 -11.96 16.49 -22.11
CA GLY A 230 -12.47 17.36 -23.18
C GLY A 230 -12.11 18.84 -22.99
N PRO A 231 -12.29 19.69 -24.03
CA PRO A 231 -11.95 21.12 -23.96
C PRO A 231 -12.61 21.89 -22.80
N GLN A 232 -13.80 21.48 -22.36
CA GLN A 232 -14.49 22.09 -21.22
C GLN A 232 -13.90 21.67 -19.85
N ALA A 233 -13.20 20.53 -19.83
CA ALA A 233 -12.67 19.89 -18.63
C ALA A 233 -11.16 20.10 -18.45
N ASN A 234 -10.45 20.40 -19.53
CA ASN A 234 -8.99 20.48 -19.58
C ASN A 234 -8.57 21.63 -20.51
N ALA A 235 -7.97 22.66 -19.94
CA ALA A 235 -7.57 23.87 -20.67
C ALA A 235 -6.49 23.60 -21.72
N LEU A 236 -5.61 22.60 -21.52
CA LEU A 236 -4.62 22.22 -22.53
C LEU A 236 -5.28 21.52 -23.71
N THR A 237 -6.29 20.68 -23.49
CA THR A 237 -7.08 20.09 -24.58
C THR A 237 -7.71 21.17 -25.45
N ASP A 238 -8.30 22.20 -24.83
CA ASP A 238 -8.90 23.31 -25.56
C ASP A 238 -7.87 24.12 -26.37
N GLU A 239 -6.68 24.37 -25.80
CA GLU A 239 -5.58 25.00 -26.55
C GLU A 239 -5.14 24.16 -27.75
N ILE A 240 -4.93 22.85 -27.56
CA ILE A 240 -4.51 21.93 -28.63
C ILE A 240 -5.59 21.89 -29.72
N TYR A 241 -6.86 21.74 -29.35
CA TYR A 241 -7.96 21.63 -30.30
C TYR A 241 -8.13 22.90 -31.13
N ARG A 242 -7.98 24.09 -30.53
CA ARG A 242 -8.06 25.38 -31.25
C ARG A 242 -6.88 25.62 -32.20
N LYS A 243 -5.70 25.09 -31.89
CA LYS A 243 -4.47 25.32 -32.68
C LYS A 243 -4.18 24.22 -33.70
N ALA A 244 -4.66 22.99 -33.47
CA ALA A 244 -4.41 21.87 -34.35
C ALA A 244 -5.10 22.08 -35.71
N PRO A 245 -4.41 21.80 -36.84
CA PRO A 245 -5.03 21.90 -38.15
C PRO A 245 -6.13 20.83 -38.30
N PRO A 246 -7.18 21.06 -39.12
CA PRO A 246 -8.30 20.12 -39.25
C PRO A 246 -7.88 18.69 -39.60
N LYS A 247 -6.83 18.52 -40.42
CA LYS A 247 -6.26 17.22 -40.80
C LYS A 247 -5.62 16.43 -39.65
N SER A 248 -5.33 17.10 -38.54
CA SER A 248 -4.73 16.54 -37.32
C SER A 248 -5.74 16.50 -36.18
N THR A 249 -7.03 16.72 -36.46
CA THR A 249 -8.13 16.54 -35.53
C THR A 249 -9.03 15.40 -36.00
N TRP A 250 -9.56 14.61 -35.07
CA TRP A 250 -10.45 13.51 -35.38
C TRP A 250 -11.60 13.43 -34.39
N ASN A 251 -12.75 12.98 -34.89
CA ASN A 251 -13.88 12.57 -34.07
C ASN A 251 -14.56 11.39 -34.79
N LEU A 252 -14.50 10.22 -34.20
CA LEU A 252 -15.12 9.02 -34.74
C LEU A 252 -15.94 8.33 -33.66
N LYS A 253 -17.26 8.27 -33.86
CA LYS A 253 -18.21 7.65 -32.91
C LYS A 253 -18.08 8.21 -31.48
N GLY A 254 -17.86 9.51 -31.35
CA GLY A 254 -17.72 10.17 -30.05
C GLY A 254 -16.31 10.09 -29.44
N LEU A 255 -15.38 9.38 -30.07
CA LEU A 255 -13.96 9.36 -29.67
C LEU A 255 -13.23 10.46 -30.42
N SER A 256 -12.75 11.45 -29.67
CA SER A 256 -12.13 12.65 -30.23
C SER A 256 -10.66 12.74 -29.85
N GLY A 257 -9.91 13.42 -30.70
CA GLY A 257 -8.55 13.81 -30.39
C GLY A 257 -8.02 14.86 -31.36
N ALA A 258 -6.90 15.47 -30.96
CA ALA A 258 -6.23 16.49 -31.74
C ALA A 258 -4.73 16.38 -31.53
N PHE A 259 -3.96 16.43 -32.62
CA PHE A 259 -2.52 16.46 -32.59
C PHE A 259 -2.03 17.84 -33.03
N LEU A 260 -1.25 18.48 -32.16
CA LEU A 260 -0.58 19.73 -32.44
C LEU A 260 0.91 19.44 -32.65
N ALA A 261 1.33 19.57 -33.90
CA ALA A 261 2.74 19.55 -34.25
C ALA A 261 3.46 20.73 -33.58
N GLY A 262 4.69 20.51 -33.12
CA GLY A 262 5.51 21.52 -32.45
C GLY A 262 6.98 21.11 -32.48
N PRO A 263 7.84 21.95 -31.91
CA PRO A 263 8.43 21.53 -30.64
C PRO A 263 7.89 22.35 -29.45
N PRO A 264 7.42 21.72 -28.36
CA PRO A 264 7.27 20.27 -28.19
C PRO A 264 5.96 19.75 -28.81
N LEU A 265 5.92 18.44 -29.11
CA LEU A 265 4.74 17.75 -29.62
C LEU A 265 3.64 17.68 -28.56
N ARG A 266 2.39 17.86 -28.98
CA ARG A 266 1.24 17.77 -28.07
C ARG A 266 0.09 17.00 -28.72
N VAL A 267 -0.59 16.20 -27.92
CA VAL A 267 -1.81 15.50 -28.33
C VAL A 267 -2.86 15.63 -27.24
N ALA A 268 -4.14 15.72 -27.63
CA ALA A 268 -5.26 15.72 -26.72
C ALA A 268 -6.20 14.56 -27.06
N LEU A 269 -6.74 13.89 -26.04
CA LEU A 269 -7.61 12.73 -26.16
C LEU A 269 -8.84 12.91 -25.26
N TRP A 270 -10.03 12.84 -25.85
CA TRP A 270 -11.28 12.99 -25.10
C TRP A 270 -12.44 12.28 -25.78
N GLY A 271 -13.59 12.23 -25.10
CA GLY A 271 -14.83 11.74 -25.66
C GLY A 271 -16.04 12.57 -25.24
N THR A 272 -17.24 12.09 -25.59
CA THR A 272 -18.50 12.77 -25.21
C THR A 272 -18.81 12.67 -23.73
N ASN A 273 -18.22 11.68 -23.05
CA ASN A 273 -18.37 11.39 -21.62
C ASN A 273 -17.09 10.69 -21.11
N ALA A 274 -16.99 10.45 -19.80
CA ALA A 274 -15.83 9.82 -19.17
C ALA A 274 -15.46 8.44 -19.75
N ARG A 275 -16.45 7.60 -20.10
CA ARG A 275 -16.22 6.28 -20.71
C ARG A 275 -15.62 6.43 -22.11
N ASP A 276 -16.10 7.39 -22.89
CA ASP A 276 -15.58 7.66 -24.22
C ASP A 276 -14.18 8.29 -24.15
N THR A 277 -13.90 9.15 -23.17
CA THR A 277 -12.54 9.67 -22.93
C THR A 277 -11.56 8.53 -22.67
N ARG A 278 -11.92 7.60 -21.78
CA ARG A 278 -11.14 6.38 -21.54
C ARG A 278 -10.95 5.57 -22.84
N SER A 279 -12.02 5.37 -23.60
CA SER A 279 -11.98 4.60 -24.85
C SER A 279 -11.10 5.27 -25.91
N SER A 280 -11.09 6.61 -25.96
CA SER A 280 -10.21 7.38 -26.84
C SER A 280 -8.73 7.17 -26.48
N ALA A 281 -8.41 7.24 -25.18
CA ALA A 281 -7.07 6.94 -24.68
C ALA A 281 -6.65 5.49 -24.98
N GLU A 282 -7.48 4.50 -24.65
CA GLU A 282 -7.18 3.08 -24.91
C GLU A 282 -6.95 2.79 -26.40
N LYS A 283 -7.72 3.43 -27.28
CA LYS A 283 -7.52 3.32 -28.73
C LYS A 283 -6.15 3.89 -29.12
N TYR A 284 -5.82 5.09 -28.64
CA TYR A 284 -4.54 5.74 -28.93
C TYR A 284 -3.33 4.93 -28.44
N LEU A 285 -3.43 4.24 -27.30
CA LEU A 285 -2.37 3.37 -26.79
C LEU A 285 -2.10 2.16 -27.70
N LYS A 286 -3.16 1.62 -28.33
CA LYS A 286 -3.11 0.41 -29.17
C LYS A 286 -2.79 0.70 -30.64
N ASP A 287 -3.09 1.91 -31.10
CA ASP A 287 -2.89 2.32 -32.49
C ASP A 287 -1.40 2.42 -32.84
N THR A 288 -1.02 1.91 -34.01
CA THR A 288 0.34 2.03 -34.53
C THR A 288 0.72 3.47 -34.81
N GLU A 289 -0.23 4.28 -35.29
CA GLU A 289 -0.05 5.73 -35.53
C GLU A 289 -0.37 6.57 -34.27
N GLY A 290 -0.63 5.92 -33.14
CA GLY A 290 -0.97 6.55 -31.87
C GLY A 290 0.25 6.78 -30.98
N LEU A 291 0.23 6.20 -29.78
CA LEU A 291 1.27 6.42 -28.77
C LEU A 291 2.67 6.00 -29.27
N ARG A 292 2.76 4.93 -30.08
CA ARG A 292 4.06 4.43 -30.57
C ARG A 292 4.80 5.50 -31.37
N ASP A 293 4.13 6.09 -32.35
CA ASP A 293 4.71 7.11 -33.22
C ASP A 293 4.98 8.40 -32.45
N PHE A 294 4.06 8.81 -31.56
CA PHE A 294 4.27 9.97 -30.69
C PHE A 294 5.55 9.86 -29.85
N LEU A 295 5.75 8.73 -29.17
CA LEU A 295 6.97 8.48 -28.39
C LEU A 295 8.21 8.38 -29.28
N GLY A 296 8.08 7.75 -30.46
CA GLY A 296 9.14 7.66 -31.46
C GLY A 296 9.61 9.02 -31.98
N MET A 297 8.74 10.03 -32.00
CA MET A 297 9.11 11.41 -32.31
C MET A 297 9.66 12.17 -31.10
N CYS A 298 9.17 11.91 -29.88
CA CYS A 298 9.61 12.61 -28.67
C CYS A 298 11.00 12.16 -28.18
N TRP A 299 11.39 10.90 -28.42
CA TRP A 299 12.60 10.28 -27.88
C TRP A 299 13.78 10.20 -28.86
N GLN A 300 13.81 11.11 -29.83
CA GLN A 300 14.89 11.24 -30.82
C GLN A 300 16.09 12.04 -30.28
#